data_AF-A0A498BZA4-F1
#
_entry.id   AF-A0A498BZA4-F1
#
_cell.length_a   1.000
_cell.length_b   1.000
_cell.length_c   1.000
_cell.angle_alpha   90.00
_cell.angle_beta   90.00
_cell.angle_gamma   90.00
#
_symmetry.space_group_name_H-M   'P 1'
#
loop_
_entity.id
_entity.type
_entity.pdbx_description
1 polymer ?
#
loop_
_entity_poly.entity_id
_entity_poly.type
_entity_poly.pdbx_seq_one_letter_code
_entity_poly.pdbx_strand_id
1 'polypeptide(L)'
;GREIHQVAGMNLVLEAGAEITLQAGGSFIKIDPAGITLSGAAIRMNSGGSPGSGSGQQASPPERPREISPPSFNRVPSTGGRSDGDTEQPEAAPLGDRAILLDVTSGERDGQQARLHDGQGPETGGSE
;
A
#
# COMPACT_ATOMS: atom_id res chain seq x y z
N GLY A 1 -18.88 20.12 16.62
CA GLY A 1 -18.63 19.02 17.58
C GLY A 1 -17.61 18.07 16.99
N ARG A 2 -17.37 16.91 17.60
CA ARG A 2 -16.67 15.81 16.91
C ARG A 2 -17.73 14.96 16.23
N GLU A 3 -17.71 14.93 14.91
CA GLU A 3 -18.73 14.28 14.06
C GLU A 3 -18.13 13.04 13.40
N ILE A 4 -18.96 12.05 13.10
CA ILE A 4 -18.61 10.90 12.27
C ILE A 4 -19.56 10.94 11.08
N HIS A 5 -19.03 11.06 9.85
CA HIS A 5 -19.84 11.03 8.64
C HIS A 5 -19.69 9.67 7.93
N GLN A 6 -20.74 8.86 7.98
CA GLN A 6 -20.81 7.59 7.26
C GLN A 6 -21.63 7.77 5.98
N VAL A 7 -20.95 7.80 4.84
CA VAL A 7 -21.60 7.76 3.51
C VAL A 7 -21.33 6.38 2.93
N ALA A 8 -22.38 5.70 2.46
CA ALA A 8 -22.23 4.49 1.67
C ALA A 8 -22.58 4.78 0.21
N GLY A 9 -21.85 4.17 -0.73
CA GLY A 9 -22.08 4.36 -2.16
C GLY A 9 -23.40 3.73 -2.61
N MET A 10 -23.48 2.39 -2.56
CA MET A 10 -24.69 1.66 -2.95
C MET A 10 -25.54 1.27 -1.74
N ASN A 11 -24.95 0.62 -0.74
CA ASN A 11 -25.65 0.11 0.44
C ASN A 11 -24.83 0.33 1.72
N LEU A 12 -25.52 0.63 2.82
CA LEU A 12 -24.98 0.55 4.18
C LEU A 12 -25.74 -0.54 4.94
N VAL A 13 -25.03 -1.52 5.48
CA VAL A 13 -25.60 -2.58 6.33
C VAL A 13 -24.97 -2.47 7.72
N LEU A 14 -25.82 -2.39 8.75
CA LEU A 14 -25.40 -2.34 10.15
C LEU A 14 -25.95 -3.58 10.86
N GLU A 15 -25.06 -4.42 11.38
CA GLU A 15 -25.40 -5.64 12.10
C GLU A 15 -24.92 -5.55 13.55
N ALA A 16 -25.77 -5.97 14.48
CA ALA A 16 -25.42 -6.10 15.89
C ALA A 16 -26.00 -7.41 16.43
N GLY A 17 -25.31 -8.00 17.42
CA GLY A 17 -25.72 -9.29 17.98
C GLY A 17 -26.96 -9.21 18.87
N ALA A 18 -27.05 -8.19 19.72
CA ALA A 18 -28.13 -8.09 20.71
C ALA A 18 -29.09 -6.93 20.44
N GLU A 19 -28.57 -5.74 20.16
CA GLU A 19 -29.39 -4.54 20.03
C GLU A 19 -28.68 -3.47 19.19
N ILE A 20 -29.46 -2.70 18.43
CA ILE A 20 -29.03 -1.42 17.84
C ILE A 20 -29.88 -0.30 18.44
N THR A 21 -29.24 0.76 18.94
CA THR A 21 -29.91 1.94 19.49
C THR A 21 -29.34 3.23 18.87
N LEU A 22 -30.22 4.11 18.40
CA LEU A 22 -29.90 5.46 17.92
C LEU A 22 -30.59 6.46 18.85
N GLN A 23 -29.83 7.36 19.49
CA GLN A 23 -30.37 8.33 20.46
C GLN A 23 -29.88 9.76 20.17
N ALA A 24 -30.80 10.72 20.18
CA ALA A 24 -30.48 12.14 20.06
C ALA A 24 -31.61 12.99 20.66
N GLY A 25 -31.25 14.08 21.36
CA GLY A 25 -32.23 15.05 21.88
C GLY A 25 -33.33 14.42 22.75
N GLY A 26 -33.02 13.38 23.51
CA GLY A 26 -33.98 12.64 24.34
C GLY A 26 -34.91 11.68 23.58
N SER A 27 -34.83 11.63 22.24
CA SER A 27 -35.54 10.66 21.41
C SER A 27 -34.65 9.47 21.08
N PHE A 28 -35.24 8.28 20.87
CA PHE A 28 -34.50 7.09 20.49
C PHE A 28 -35.25 6.16 19.53
N ILE A 29 -34.48 5.37 18.79
CA ILE A 29 -34.89 4.21 18.01
C ILE A 29 -34.10 3.02 18.53
N LYS A 30 -34.76 1.89 18.78
CA LYS A 30 -34.15 0.68 19.33
C LYS A 30 -34.64 -0.54 18.58
N ILE A 31 -33.71 -1.44 18.24
CA ILE A 31 -33.97 -2.69 17.52
C ILE A 31 -33.37 -3.82 18.34
N ASP A 32 -34.20 -4.75 18.80
CA ASP A 32 -33.84 -5.88 19.66
C ASP A 32 -34.67 -7.13 19.30
N PRO A 33 -34.52 -8.27 19.99
CA PRO A 33 -35.32 -9.46 19.72
C PRO A 33 -36.83 -9.30 19.92
N ALA A 34 -37.28 -8.30 20.69
CA ALA A 34 -38.69 -7.98 20.88
C ALA A 34 -39.26 -7.13 19.73
N GLY A 35 -38.40 -6.57 18.87
CA GLY A 35 -38.77 -5.86 17.65
C GLY A 35 -38.18 -4.45 17.56
N ILE A 36 -38.97 -3.51 17.07
CA ILE A 36 -38.56 -2.11 16.87
C ILE A 36 -39.35 -1.20 17.82
N THR A 37 -38.64 -0.41 18.63
CA THR A 37 -39.20 0.62 19.51
C THR A 37 -38.80 2.01 19.04
N LEU A 38 -39.76 2.94 18.97
CA LEU A 38 -39.52 4.35 18.69
C LEU A 38 -40.12 5.21 19.82
N SER A 39 -39.35 6.16 20.34
CA SER A 39 -39.80 7.10 21.37
C SER A 39 -39.25 8.50 21.15
N GLY A 40 -40.10 9.52 21.29
CA GLY A 40 -39.74 10.92 21.12
C GLY A 40 -40.97 11.83 21.20
N ALA A 41 -40.75 13.15 21.35
CA ALA A 41 -41.84 14.12 21.52
C ALA A 41 -42.81 14.18 20.33
N ALA A 42 -42.30 13.96 19.11
CA ALA A 42 -43.10 13.81 17.90
C ALA A 42 -42.44 12.79 16.98
N ILE A 43 -43.21 11.81 16.49
CA ILE A 43 -42.76 10.82 15.51
C ILE A 43 -43.44 11.14 14.18
N ARG A 44 -42.64 11.50 13.16
CA ARG A 44 -43.13 11.74 11.80
C ARG A 44 -42.86 10.51 10.94
N MET A 45 -43.92 9.87 10.46
CA MET A 45 -43.84 8.73 9.54
C MET A 45 -44.32 9.18 8.16
N ASN A 46 -43.43 9.17 7.17
CA ASN A 46 -43.70 9.60 5.80
C ASN A 46 -44.28 11.04 5.66
N SER A 47 -44.09 11.93 6.64
CA SER A 47 -44.77 13.23 6.72
C SER A 47 -43.86 14.45 6.93
N GLY A 48 -42.58 14.36 6.54
CA GLY A 48 -41.67 15.51 6.46
C GLY A 48 -40.30 15.30 7.11
N GLY A 49 -39.52 16.37 7.15
CA GLY A 49 -38.12 16.42 7.63
C GLY A 49 -37.14 16.81 6.53
N SER A 50 -36.01 17.40 6.91
CA SER A 50 -34.85 17.61 6.03
C SER A 50 -33.67 16.85 6.63
N PRO A 51 -32.83 16.20 5.80
CA PRO A 51 -31.61 15.57 6.29
C PRO A 51 -30.75 16.59 7.03
N GLY A 52 -30.07 16.15 8.10
CA GLY A 52 -29.00 16.94 8.70
C GLY A 52 -27.82 17.08 7.72
N SER A 53 -27.02 18.12 7.90
CA SER A 53 -25.76 18.33 7.19
C SER A 53 -24.58 17.88 8.05
N GLY A 54 -23.59 17.24 7.44
CA GLY A 54 -22.31 16.85 8.07
C GLY A 54 -21.13 17.32 7.24
N SER A 55 -19.97 17.56 7.87
CA SER A 55 -18.81 18.21 7.23
C SER A 55 -18.01 17.34 6.23
N GLY A 56 -18.37 16.07 6.06
CA GLY A 56 -17.57 15.14 5.24
C GLY A 56 -16.30 14.66 5.95
N GLN A 57 -15.70 13.58 5.42
CA GLN A 57 -14.38 13.11 5.87
C GLN A 57 -13.28 13.87 5.13
N GLN A 58 -12.38 14.52 5.88
CA GLN A 58 -11.21 15.24 5.35
C GLN A 58 -9.93 14.40 5.54
N ALA A 59 -9.87 13.20 4.95
CA ALA A 59 -8.67 12.39 5.04
C ALA A 59 -7.54 13.01 4.21
N SER A 60 -6.35 13.17 4.80
CA SER A 60 -5.15 13.57 4.06
C SER A 60 -4.65 12.41 3.19
N PRO A 61 -4.11 12.68 1.99
CA PRO A 61 -3.45 11.66 1.19
C PRO A 61 -2.21 11.11 1.92
N PRO A 62 -1.78 9.86 1.64
CA PRO A 62 -0.58 9.31 2.22
C PRO A 62 0.66 10.13 1.86
N GLU A 63 1.64 10.15 2.76
CA GLU A 63 2.95 10.71 2.46
C GLU A 63 3.68 9.88 1.39
N ARG A 64 4.56 10.52 0.63
CA ARG A 64 5.42 9.81 -0.32
C ARG A 64 6.40 8.90 0.43
N PRO A 65 6.71 7.70 -0.11
CA PRO A 65 7.77 6.85 0.44
C PRO A 65 9.09 7.61 0.60
N ARG A 66 9.84 7.28 1.66
CA ARG A 66 11.20 7.82 1.84
C ARG A 66 12.13 7.19 0.81
N GLU A 67 12.99 8.03 0.25
CA GLU A 67 14.11 7.57 -0.55
C GLU A 67 15.14 6.89 0.36
N ILE A 68 15.52 5.67 0.00
CA ILE A 68 16.62 4.96 0.66
C ILE A 68 17.91 5.34 -0.05
N SER A 69 18.84 5.94 0.69
CA SER A 69 20.21 6.11 0.20
C SER A 69 20.86 4.73 0.06
N PRO A 70 21.47 4.41 -1.09
CA PRO A 70 22.19 3.16 -1.24
C PRO A 70 23.32 3.08 -0.21
N PRO A 71 23.59 1.89 0.37
CA PRO A 71 24.68 1.72 1.31
C PRO A 71 26.01 2.09 0.66
N SER A 72 26.81 2.89 1.36
CA SER A 72 28.20 3.14 0.96
C SER A 72 29.01 1.87 1.16
N PHE A 73 29.28 1.14 0.08
CA PHE A 73 30.23 0.03 0.12
C PHE A 73 31.64 0.61 0.25
N ASN A 74 32.22 0.51 1.45
CA ASN A 74 33.64 0.81 1.63
C ASN A 74 34.45 -0.26 0.88
N ARG A 75 35.11 0.15 -0.20
CA ARG A 75 36.10 -0.70 -0.87
C ARG A 75 37.25 -0.92 0.11
N VAL A 76 37.43 -2.17 0.55
CA VAL A 76 38.60 -2.59 1.32
C VAL A 76 39.85 -2.22 0.50
N PRO A 77 40.80 -1.43 1.03
CA PRO A 77 42.01 -1.12 0.29
C PRO A 77 42.82 -2.40 0.13
N SER A 78 43.10 -2.78 -1.11
CA SER A 78 44.01 -3.85 -1.46
C SER A 78 45.44 -3.45 -1.06
N THR A 79 45.87 -3.89 0.11
CA THR A 79 47.28 -3.84 0.52
C THR A 79 48.07 -4.91 -0.23
N GLY A 80 48.90 -4.50 -1.20
CA GLY A 80 49.91 -5.35 -1.81
C GLY A 80 50.28 -4.91 -3.22
N GLY A 81 51.34 -4.10 -3.33
CA GLY A 81 51.77 -3.51 -4.60
C GLY A 81 52.51 -4.47 -5.54
N ARG A 82 52.58 -4.05 -6.81
CA ARG A 82 53.83 -3.80 -7.58
C ARG A 82 53.53 -3.31 -9.00
N SER A 83 54.28 -2.26 -9.36
CA SER A 83 54.79 -1.86 -10.69
C SER A 83 53.83 -1.56 -11.85
N ASP A 84 53.81 -0.26 -12.19
CA ASP A 84 53.99 0.35 -13.51
C ASP A 84 53.10 -0.10 -14.68
N GLY A 85 52.35 0.87 -15.24
CA GLY A 85 51.80 0.78 -16.59
C GLY A 85 50.43 1.44 -16.74
N ASP A 86 50.42 2.62 -17.36
CA ASP A 86 49.35 3.24 -18.15
C ASP A 86 48.01 3.60 -17.49
N THR A 87 47.78 4.92 -17.41
CA THR A 87 46.47 5.50 -17.14
C THR A 87 45.59 5.35 -18.38
N GLU A 88 44.77 4.31 -18.41
CA GLU A 88 43.54 4.33 -19.22
C GLU A 88 42.36 4.64 -18.31
N GLN A 89 41.86 5.86 -18.45
CA GLN A 89 40.58 6.31 -17.93
C GLN A 89 39.49 5.40 -18.52
N PRO A 90 38.68 4.68 -17.72
CA PRO A 90 37.63 3.86 -18.30
C PRO A 90 36.58 4.80 -18.89
N GLU A 91 36.58 4.88 -20.22
CA GLU A 91 35.47 5.42 -21.00
C GLU A 91 34.19 4.69 -20.55
N ALA A 92 33.18 5.46 -20.17
CA ALA A 92 31.92 4.90 -19.71
C ALA A 92 31.26 4.13 -20.87
N ALA A 93 31.37 2.81 -20.83
CA ALA A 93 30.68 1.93 -21.77
C ALA A 93 29.16 2.24 -21.73
N PRO A 94 28.49 2.33 -22.89
CA PRO A 94 27.07 2.62 -22.94
C PRO A 94 26.29 1.56 -22.16
N LEU A 95 25.26 1.98 -21.42
CA LEU A 95 24.30 1.13 -20.71
C LEU A 95 23.59 0.19 -21.70
N GLY A 96 24.23 -0.93 -22.01
CA GLY A 96 23.74 -2.00 -22.87
C GLY A 96 23.88 -3.33 -22.16
N ASP A 97 23.05 -3.51 -21.12
CA ASP A 97 22.31 -4.75 -20.82
C ASP A 97 21.64 -4.57 -19.46
N ARG A 98 20.30 -4.62 -19.44
CA ARG A 98 19.53 -4.51 -18.21
C ARG A 98 19.54 -5.85 -17.48
N ALA A 99 20.58 -6.10 -16.70
CA ALA A 99 20.59 -7.26 -15.81
C ALA A 99 19.55 -7.10 -14.68
N ILE A 100 18.58 -8.01 -14.60
CA ILE A 100 17.67 -8.10 -13.46
C ILE A 100 18.38 -8.85 -12.34
N LEU A 101 18.55 -8.19 -11.18
CA LEU A 101 19.07 -8.82 -9.97
C LEU A 101 17.88 -9.32 -9.14
N LEU A 102 17.68 -10.65 -9.07
CA LEU A 102 16.71 -11.26 -8.16
C LEU A 102 17.43 -11.77 -6.91
N ASP A 103 16.98 -11.33 -5.74
CA ASP A 103 17.44 -11.85 -4.46
C ASP A 103 16.58 -13.06 -4.08
N VAL A 104 17.21 -14.24 -3.97
CA VAL A 104 16.52 -15.49 -3.61
C VAL A 104 16.75 -15.76 -2.13
N THR A 105 15.80 -15.34 -1.30
CA THR A 105 15.82 -15.65 0.14
C THR A 105 15.09 -16.97 0.39
N SER A 106 15.76 -18.09 0.11
CA SER A 106 15.38 -19.35 0.76
C SER A 106 15.96 -19.34 2.17
N GLY A 107 15.11 -19.61 3.16
CA GLY A 107 15.39 -19.37 4.56
C GLY A 107 16.75 -19.88 5.08
N GLU A 108 17.25 -19.13 6.06
CA GLU A 108 18.33 -19.46 7.00
C GLU A 108 19.78 -19.52 6.48
N ARG A 109 20.08 -19.23 5.20
CA ARG A 109 21.46 -18.98 4.75
C ARG A 109 21.57 -17.79 3.81
N ASP A 110 22.60 -16.98 4.05
CA ASP A 110 22.91 -15.75 3.31
C ASP A 110 22.71 -15.89 1.80
N GLY A 111 21.90 -14.98 1.27
CA GLY A 111 21.43 -14.93 -0.12
C GLY A 111 22.56 -15.01 -1.13
N GLN A 112 22.51 -16.05 -1.95
CA GLN A 112 23.36 -16.17 -3.12
C GLN A 112 22.65 -15.48 -4.30
N GLN A 113 23.24 -14.40 -4.80
CA GLN A 113 22.69 -13.66 -5.95
C GLN A 113 22.97 -14.41 -7.25
N ALA A 114 21.92 -14.79 -7.98
CA ALA A 114 22.06 -15.33 -9.32
C ALA A 114 21.98 -14.20 -10.35
N ARG A 115 22.97 -14.13 -11.26
CA ARG A 115 22.90 -13.30 -12.47
C ARG A 115 22.29 -14.15 -13.58
N LEU A 116 21.06 -13.85 -13.97
CA LEU A 116 20.46 -14.46 -15.15
C LEU A 116 20.84 -13.59 -16.36
N HIS A 117 21.55 -14.21 -17.31
CA HIS A 117 21.79 -13.63 -18.61
C HIS A 117 20.55 -13.95 -19.46
N ASP A 118 19.94 -12.95 -20.09
CA ASP A 118 18.82 -13.17 -21.00
C ASP A 118 19.27 -14.14 -22.10
N GLY A 119 18.54 -15.24 -22.23
CA GLY A 119 18.89 -16.33 -23.12
C GLY A 119 18.99 -15.84 -24.56
N GLN A 120 20.19 -15.90 -25.12
CA GLN A 120 20.37 -15.91 -26.57
C GLN A 120 19.60 -17.12 -27.09
N GLY A 121 18.51 -16.86 -27.83
CA GLY A 121 17.75 -17.91 -28.51
C GLY A 121 18.66 -18.74 -29.42
N PRO A 122 18.30 -19.99 -29.73
CA PRO A 122 19.14 -20.83 -30.58
C PRO A 122 19.34 -20.16 -31.95
N GLU A 123 20.55 -19.71 -32.21
CA GLU A 123 21.00 -19.26 -33.52
C GLU A 123 20.86 -20.45 -34.49
N THR A 124 19.88 -20.37 -35.39
CA THR A 124 19.73 -21.30 -36.49
C THR A 124 20.81 -21.02 -37.54
N GLY A 125 21.82 -21.88 -37.61
CA GLY A 125 22.70 -22.07 -38.78
C GLY A 125 23.03 -23.56 -38.83
N GLY A 126 22.67 -24.33 -39.85
CA GLY A 126 22.81 -24.02 -41.27
C GLY A 126 24.18 -24.49 -41.74
N SER A 127 24.38 -25.81 -41.81
CA SER A 127 25.56 -26.44 -42.41
C SER A 127 25.11 -27.37 -43.54
N GLU A 128 25.57 -27.01 -44.75
CA GLU A 128 25.69 -27.77 -46.02
C GLU A 128 24.44 -28.41 -46.65
#